data_AF-A0A3L8BE69-F1
#
_entry.id   AF-A0A3L8BE69-F1
#
_cell.length_a   1.000
_cell.length_b   1.000
_cell.length_c   1.000
_cell.angle_alpha   90.00
_cell.angle_beta   90.00
_cell.angle_gamma   90.00
#
_symmetry.space_group_name_H-M   'P 1'
#
loop_
_entity.id
_entity.type
_entity.pdbx_description
1 polymer ?
#
loop_
_entity_poly.entity_id
_entity_poly.type
_entity_poly.pdbx_seq_one_letter_code
_entity_poly.pdbx_strand_id
1 'polypeptide(L)'
;MKVDFKHFSPILITCLFLTPGIAVADKFDDAVNEYIKGYKECTEANTLRTTNLAGAKRKFDVYLKQLDRAKSIDPSILNTTQRDMDSNLRYCERVEINIKRAEATPILEKGFTYCDTAKESLRTGDVPTAQSNMEEYKRYRDDAMIITDSIMEVFALASKVRACSRVEEKLAEAMKEENALVEKINAAILGYQSVISQCETAKTTISSPKFSLDQLDDVNAIMNESAKAKKTARQNTEAFTLMQEQPNRPQSQELQKLVDTAAQCEGQTSEYIRTATKNKRALEKDITDGVATLKASQDACENARKLSNRFVADADVAKAESAYKDSATLKSKVTADSKLIATVKQYPNWSSSKQFSKLMNSTETCQRETAAGIKKEKAAFAQQQKDAKLKAARDAELEKERQRLADEQARKEAEDAKRLAEKKKAEEEARRRAEEEARRAAALDDVPDDVDLEDDEFGDFGDEKESSGGWTDLVK
;
A
#
# COMPACT_ATOMS: atom_id res chain seq x y z
N MET A 1 42.21 -68.88 -48.99
CA MET A 1 41.98 -70.24 -48.45
C MET A 1 42.42 -71.25 -49.50
N LYS A 2 42.68 -72.51 -49.10
CA LYS A 2 43.02 -73.67 -49.96
C LYS A 2 41.96 -73.87 -51.07
N VAL A 3 42.20 -74.53 -52.21
CA VAL A 3 42.81 -75.87 -52.39
C VAL A 3 43.61 -76.01 -53.70
N ASP A 4 44.65 -76.83 -53.67
CA ASP A 4 45.51 -77.27 -54.78
C ASP A 4 44.80 -78.14 -55.85
N PHE A 5 45.41 -78.27 -57.05
CA PHE A 5 45.54 -79.58 -57.71
C PHE A 5 46.83 -79.69 -58.55
N LYS A 6 47.33 -80.92 -58.72
CA LYS A 6 48.69 -81.27 -59.19
C LYS A 6 48.78 -81.73 -60.66
N HIS A 7 49.94 -81.47 -61.28
CA HIS A 7 50.69 -82.26 -62.29
C HIS A 7 49.94 -82.71 -63.58
N PHE A 8 50.43 -82.48 -64.81
CA PHE A 8 51.57 -83.20 -65.42
C PHE A 8 51.98 -82.54 -66.78
N SER A 9 53.23 -82.77 -67.22
CA SER A 9 53.73 -82.50 -68.60
C SER A 9 53.47 -83.76 -69.48
N PRO A 10 53.40 -83.73 -70.84
CA PRO A 10 54.52 -83.30 -71.70
C PRO A 10 54.23 -82.72 -73.14
N ILE A 11 55.21 -81.97 -73.66
CA ILE A 11 55.83 -82.05 -75.01
C ILE A 11 54.92 -82.18 -76.28
N LEU A 12 54.73 -81.02 -76.95
CA LEU A 12 55.16 -80.72 -78.35
C LEU A 12 54.39 -81.30 -79.59
N ILE A 13 54.41 -80.51 -80.67
CA ILE A 13 54.12 -80.78 -82.11
C ILE A 13 52.80 -80.19 -82.67
N THR A 14 52.95 -78.94 -83.14
CA THR A 14 52.56 -78.42 -84.48
C THR A 14 51.11 -78.53 -84.99
N CYS A 15 50.47 -77.37 -85.23
CA CYS A 15 49.77 -77.11 -86.50
C CYS A 15 49.60 -75.60 -86.77
N LEU A 16 49.81 -75.17 -88.02
CA LEU A 16 49.57 -73.80 -88.47
C LEU A 16 48.06 -73.52 -88.53
N PHE A 17 47.62 -72.39 -87.95
CA PHE A 17 46.40 -71.72 -88.39
C PHE A 17 46.69 -70.25 -88.63
N LEU A 18 46.30 -69.76 -89.81
CA LEU A 18 46.35 -68.33 -90.13
C LEU A 18 45.40 -67.59 -89.18
N THR A 19 45.94 -66.73 -88.34
CA THR A 19 45.17 -65.62 -87.79
C THR A 19 45.28 -64.43 -88.77
N PRO A 20 44.17 -63.75 -89.10
CA PRO A 20 44.24 -62.55 -89.92
C PRO A 20 45.06 -61.48 -89.21
N GLY A 21 45.76 -60.65 -89.98
CA GLY A 21 46.45 -59.49 -89.42
C GLY A 21 45.45 -58.60 -88.70
N ILE A 22 45.45 -58.67 -87.37
CA ILE A 22 44.70 -57.74 -86.53
C ILE A 22 45.41 -56.40 -86.69
N ALA A 23 44.90 -55.56 -87.59
CA ALA A 23 45.04 -54.13 -87.47
C ALA A 23 44.35 -53.75 -86.15
N VAL A 24 45.11 -53.84 -85.05
CA VAL A 24 44.74 -53.22 -83.80
C VAL A 24 44.75 -51.73 -84.12
N ALA A 25 43.58 -51.17 -84.37
CA ALA A 25 43.40 -49.73 -84.27
C ALA A 25 43.91 -49.36 -82.89
N ASP A 26 45.00 -48.58 -82.84
CA ASP A 26 45.65 -48.28 -81.58
C ASP A 26 44.70 -47.40 -80.79
N LYS A 27 44.08 -47.99 -79.76
CA LYS A 27 43.07 -47.32 -78.94
C LYS A 27 43.64 -46.06 -78.31
N PHE A 28 44.95 -46.04 -78.08
CA PHE A 28 45.67 -44.87 -77.65
C PHE A 28 45.58 -43.72 -78.66
N ASP A 29 45.86 -43.97 -79.94
CA ASP A 29 45.80 -42.96 -81.00
C ASP A 29 44.36 -42.49 -81.27
N ASP A 30 43.37 -43.39 -81.21
CA ASP A 30 41.96 -43.01 -81.30
C ASP A 30 41.52 -42.12 -80.11
N ALA A 31 41.96 -42.44 -78.89
CA ALA A 31 41.72 -41.62 -77.70
C ALA A 31 42.43 -40.26 -77.80
N VAL A 32 43.68 -40.20 -78.27
CA VAL A 32 44.42 -38.95 -78.51
C VAL A 32 43.72 -38.10 -79.59
N ASN A 33 43.24 -38.71 -80.68
CA ASN A 33 42.51 -38.01 -81.73
C ASN A 33 41.20 -37.40 -81.23
N GLU A 34 40.48 -38.08 -80.31
CA GLU A 34 39.29 -37.53 -79.66
C GLU A 34 39.63 -36.43 -78.64
N TYR A 35 40.69 -36.61 -77.86
CA TYR A 35 41.21 -35.60 -76.94
C TYR A 35 41.61 -34.31 -77.67
N ILE A 36 42.31 -34.40 -78.80
CA ILE A 36 42.76 -33.22 -79.58
C ILE A 36 41.56 -32.36 -80.05
N LYS A 37 40.39 -32.96 -80.32
CA LYS A 37 39.16 -32.21 -80.60
C LYS A 37 38.74 -31.38 -79.38
N GLY A 38 38.75 -31.99 -78.19
CA GLY A 38 38.48 -31.29 -76.93
C GLY A 38 39.52 -30.23 -76.59
N TYR A 39 40.81 -30.51 -76.82
CA TYR A 39 41.90 -29.58 -76.51
C TYR A 39 41.75 -28.24 -77.25
N LYS A 40 41.33 -28.27 -78.53
CA LYS A 40 40.99 -27.05 -79.29
C LYS A 40 39.92 -26.22 -78.58
N GLU A 41 38.83 -26.85 -78.15
CA GLU A 41 37.74 -26.20 -77.42
C GLU A 41 38.22 -25.61 -76.08
N CYS A 42 39.13 -26.29 -75.37
CA CYS A 42 39.82 -25.74 -74.19
C CYS A 42 40.69 -24.52 -74.52
N THR A 43 41.46 -24.53 -75.62
CA THR A 43 42.24 -23.35 -76.03
C THR A 43 41.35 -22.16 -76.40
N GLU A 44 40.21 -22.39 -77.08
CA GLU A 44 39.20 -21.36 -77.37
C GLU A 44 38.49 -20.86 -76.10
N ALA A 45 38.25 -21.74 -75.12
CA ALA A 45 37.71 -21.33 -73.83
C ALA A 45 38.63 -20.32 -73.12
N ASN A 46 39.95 -20.51 -73.22
CA ASN A 46 40.92 -19.59 -72.63
C ASN A 46 40.94 -18.20 -73.33
N THR A 47 40.78 -18.15 -74.65
CA THR A 47 40.74 -16.86 -75.38
C THR A 47 39.44 -16.09 -75.14
N LEU A 48 38.31 -16.79 -74.99
CA LEU A 48 37.01 -16.17 -74.70
C LEU A 48 36.85 -15.72 -73.23
N ARG A 49 37.67 -16.23 -72.31
CA ARG A 49 37.52 -16.07 -70.86
C ARG A 49 37.32 -14.63 -70.39
N THR A 50 38.00 -13.66 -70.99
CA THR A 50 37.99 -12.24 -70.57
C THR A 50 36.91 -11.40 -71.27
N THR A 51 36.36 -11.88 -72.39
CA THR A 51 35.42 -11.11 -73.23
C THR A 51 34.02 -11.73 -73.30
N ASN A 52 33.92 -13.05 -73.13
CA ASN A 52 32.68 -13.81 -73.14
C ASN A 52 32.82 -15.05 -72.23
N LEU A 53 32.74 -14.85 -70.91
CA LEU A 53 32.83 -15.90 -69.90
C LEU A 53 31.81 -17.04 -70.11
N ALA A 54 30.58 -16.71 -70.56
CA ALA A 54 29.56 -17.71 -70.86
C ALA A 54 29.93 -18.58 -72.08
N GLY A 55 30.55 -17.98 -73.11
CA GLY A 55 31.14 -18.69 -74.24
C GLY A 55 32.32 -19.56 -73.82
N ALA A 56 33.21 -19.04 -72.98
CA ALA A 56 34.34 -19.78 -72.42
C ALA A 56 33.89 -21.02 -71.64
N LYS A 57 32.91 -20.89 -70.75
CA LYS A 57 32.31 -22.03 -70.03
C LYS A 57 31.77 -23.09 -70.97
N ARG A 58 30.93 -22.71 -71.94
CA ARG A 58 30.36 -23.66 -72.93
C ARG A 58 31.44 -24.40 -73.71
N LYS A 59 32.51 -23.71 -74.11
CA LYS A 59 33.67 -24.30 -74.80
C LYS A 59 34.44 -25.27 -73.88
N PHE A 60 34.61 -24.92 -72.61
CA PHE A 60 35.22 -25.80 -71.62
C PHE A 60 34.35 -27.05 -71.30
N ASP A 61 33.03 -26.91 -71.27
CA ASP A 61 32.10 -28.05 -71.12
C ASP A 61 32.20 -29.03 -72.31
N VAL A 62 32.48 -28.53 -73.52
CA VAL A 62 32.77 -29.38 -74.68
C VAL A 62 34.12 -30.08 -74.52
N TYR A 63 35.17 -29.38 -74.07
CA TYR A 63 36.44 -30.01 -73.70
C TYR A 63 36.25 -31.18 -72.72
N LEU A 64 35.52 -30.97 -71.62
CA LEU A 64 35.27 -32.01 -70.61
C LEU A 64 34.55 -33.23 -71.22
N LYS A 65 33.53 -33.02 -72.06
CA LYS A 65 32.82 -34.11 -72.76
C LYS A 65 33.75 -34.89 -73.70
N GLN A 66 34.62 -34.21 -74.44
CA GLN A 66 35.55 -34.86 -75.36
C GLN A 66 36.69 -35.58 -74.62
N LEU A 67 37.15 -35.02 -73.49
CA LEU A 67 38.07 -35.68 -72.57
C LEU A 67 37.46 -36.97 -72.00
N ASP A 68 36.20 -36.96 -71.57
CA ASP A 68 35.53 -38.15 -71.05
C ASP A 68 35.28 -39.22 -72.12
N ARG A 69 34.97 -38.82 -73.37
CA ARG A 69 34.98 -39.75 -74.51
C ARG A 69 36.36 -40.36 -74.71
N ALA A 70 37.42 -39.56 -74.74
CA ALA A 70 38.78 -40.04 -74.90
C ALA A 70 39.18 -41.03 -73.78
N LYS A 71 38.88 -40.71 -72.51
CA LYS A 71 39.07 -41.63 -71.35
C LYS A 71 38.34 -42.97 -71.53
N SER A 72 37.16 -42.96 -72.15
CA SER A 72 36.36 -44.16 -72.38
C SER A 72 36.91 -45.06 -73.51
N ILE A 73 37.74 -44.51 -74.39
CA ILE A 73 38.45 -45.25 -75.44
C ILE A 73 39.75 -45.85 -74.86
N ASP A 74 40.56 -45.02 -74.20
CA ASP A 74 41.75 -45.44 -73.46
C ASP A 74 42.00 -44.51 -72.25
N PRO A 75 41.99 -45.02 -71.00
CA PRO A 75 42.23 -44.21 -69.80
C PRO A 75 43.72 -43.85 -69.60
N SER A 76 44.66 -44.49 -70.31
CA SER A 76 46.10 -44.22 -70.18
C SER A 76 46.49 -42.81 -70.63
N ILE A 77 45.67 -42.15 -71.46
CA ILE A 77 45.86 -40.77 -71.91
C ILE A 77 46.02 -39.77 -70.76
N LEU A 78 45.49 -40.08 -69.57
CA LEU A 78 45.56 -39.19 -68.40
C LEU A 78 46.92 -39.20 -67.71
N ASN A 79 47.72 -40.24 -67.93
CA ASN A 79 48.95 -40.51 -67.18
C ASN A 79 50.18 -40.67 -68.11
N THR A 80 50.05 -40.32 -69.38
CA THR A 80 51.10 -40.46 -70.40
C THR A 80 51.79 -39.14 -70.70
N THR A 81 53.09 -39.20 -70.98
CA THR A 81 53.86 -38.08 -71.52
C THR A 81 53.95 -38.12 -73.05
N GLN A 82 53.45 -39.17 -73.70
CA GLN A 82 53.44 -39.28 -75.15
C GLN A 82 52.55 -38.20 -75.78
N ARG A 83 52.96 -37.69 -76.96
CA ARG A 83 52.19 -36.71 -77.76
C ARG A 83 51.75 -35.47 -76.94
N ASP A 84 52.62 -35.04 -76.02
CA ASP A 84 52.47 -33.88 -75.12
C ASP A 84 51.23 -33.90 -74.18
N MET A 85 50.64 -35.07 -73.96
CA MET A 85 49.38 -35.23 -73.21
C MET A 85 49.40 -34.63 -71.80
N ASP A 86 50.40 -34.96 -70.96
CA ASP A 86 50.57 -34.37 -69.62
C ASP A 86 50.63 -32.82 -69.64
N SER A 87 51.34 -32.23 -70.61
CA SER A 87 51.44 -30.78 -70.76
C SER A 87 50.10 -30.14 -71.14
N ASN A 88 49.40 -30.76 -72.09
CA ASN A 88 48.10 -30.30 -72.61
C ASN A 88 46.99 -30.44 -71.55
N LEU A 89 46.98 -31.52 -70.77
CA LEU A 89 46.06 -31.73 -69.65
C LEU A 89 46.26 -30.66 -68.57
N ARG A 90 47.50 -30.47 -68.11
CA ARG A 90 47.84 -29.39 -67.15
C ARG A 90 47.55 -28.01 -67.69
N TYR A 91 47.64 -27.78 -69.00
CA TYR A 91 47.20 -26.52 -69.62
C TYR A 91 45.70 -26.32 -69.40
N CYS A 92 44.88 -27.32 -69.71
CA CYS A 92 43.42 -27.21 -69.55
C CYS A 92 42.96 -27.14 -68.09
N GLU A 93 43.67 -27.78 -67.15
CA GLU A 93 43.47 -27.55 -65.70
C GLU A 93 43.69 -26.07 -65.32
N ARG A 94 44.76 -25.45 -65.82
CA ARG A 94 45.00 -24.01 -65.64
C ARG A 94 43.91 -23.16 -66.30
N VAL A 95 43.38 -23.58 -67.46
CA VAL A 95 42.25 -22.88 -68.11
C VAL A 95 40.98 -22.96 -67.24
N GLU A 96 40.68 -24.12 -66.64
CA GLU A 96 39.55 -24.28 -65.72
C GLU A 96 39.65 -23.31 -64.53
N ILE A 97 40.81 -23.32 -63.86
CA ILE A 97 41.11 -22.43 -62.72
C ILE A 97 40.96 -20.97 -63.15
N ASN A 98 41.49 -20.58 -64.30
CA ASN A 98 41.38 -19.22 -64.82
C ASN A 98 39.92 -18.84 -65.13
N ILE A 99 39.10 -19.74 -65.67
CA ILE A 99 37.67 -19.52 -65.94
C ILE A 99 36.91 -19.33 -64.62
N LYS A 100 37.14 -20.19 -63.62
CA LYS A 100 36.57 -20.05 -62.27
C LYS A 100 36.97 -18.73 -61.61
N ARG A 101 38.24 -18.31 -61.73
CA ARG A 101 38.71 -16.99 -61.25
C ARG A 101 38.01 -15.83 -61.96
N ALA A 102 37.81 -15.91 -63.28
CA ALA A 102 37.11 -14.88 -64.05
C ALA A 102 35.62 -14.77 -63.67
N GLU A 103 35.01 -15.85 -63.20
CA GLU A 103 33.66 -15.85 -62.64
C GLU A 103 33.60 -15.31 -61.20
N ALA A 104 34.51 -15.77 -60.33
CA ALA A 104 34.53 -15.40 -58.92
C ALA A 104 34.98 -13.94 -58.67
N THR A 105 35.84 -13.38 -59.52
CA THR A 105 36.38 -12.01 -59.37
C THR A 105 35.30 -10.93 -59.27
N PRO A 106 34.36 -10.76 -60.21
CA PRO A 106 33.34 -9.71 -60.13
C PRO A 106 32.40 -9.86 -58.91
N ILE A 107 32.20 -11.09 -58.42
CA ILE A 107 31.41 -11.36 -57.21
C ILE A 107 32.16 -10.82 -55.97
N LEU A 108 33.44 -11.16 -55.84
CA LEU A 108 34.29 -10.66 -54.75
C LEU A 108 34.50 -9.14 -54.82
N GLU A 109 34.62 -8.57 -56.03
CA GLU A 109 34.74 -7.12 -56.24
C GLU A 109 33.47 -6.36 -55.83
N LYS A 110 32.28 -6.93 -56.09
CA LYS A 110 31.03 -6.42 -55.53
C LYS A 110 31.01 -6.52 -54.01
N GLY A 111 31.56 -7.60 -53.43
CA GLY A 111 31.77 -7.69 -51.98
C GLY A 111 32.60 -6.53 -51.42
N PHE A 112 33.68 -6.12 -52.10
CA PHE A 112 34.53 -5.03 -51.61
C PHE A 112 33.80 -3.68 -51.50
N THR A 113 32.78 -3.39 -52.32
CA THR A 113 32.02 -2.13 -52.16
C THR A 113 31.24 -2.08 -50.85
N TYR A 114 30.78 -3.24 -50.35
CA TYR A 114 30.16 -3.33 -49.03
C TYR A 114 31.19 -3.18 -47.90
N CYS A 115 32.38 -3.79 -48.05
CA CYS A 115 33.48 -3.60 -47.10
C CYS A 115 33.94 -2.13 -47.00
N ASP A 116 34.06 -1.42 -48.13
CA ASP A 116 34.39 0.01 -48.14
C ASP A 116 33.27 0.86 -47.51
N THR A 117 32.00 0.52 -47.75
CA THR A 117 30.85 1.16 -47.09
C THR A 117 30.89 0.92 -45.57
N ALA A 118 31.11 -0.33 -45.12
CA ALA A 118 31.22 -0.67 -43.71
C ALA A 118 32.35 0.09 -43.01
N LYS A 119 33.49 0.23 -43.70
CA LYS A 119 34.65 0.99 -43.22
C LYS A 119 34.34 2.48 -43.05
N GLU A 120 33.57 3.09 -43.95
CA GLU A 120 33.19 4.49 -43.80
C GLU A 120 32.12 4.67 -42.71
N SER A 121 31.16 3.74 -42.59
CA SER A 121 30.21 3.70 -41.46
C SER A 121 30.91 3.60 -40.10
N LEU A 122 31.97 2.81 -39.97
CA LEU A 122 32.80 2.80 -38.74
C LEU A 122 33.49 4.14 -38.47
N ARG A 123 33.90 4.88 -39.52
CA ARG A 123 34.56 6.19 -39.35
C ARG A 123 33.58 7.29 -38.94
N THR A 124 32.30 7.14 -39.27
CA THR A 124 31.22 8.03 -38.84
C THR A 124 30.54 7.57 -37.54
N GLY A 125 30.94 6.43 -36.96
CA GLY A 125 30.38 5.88 -35.72
C GLY A 125 29.07 5.10 -35.88
N ASP A 126 28.63 4.85 -37.12
CA ASP A 126 27.43 4.06 -37.42
C ASP A 126 27.76 2.55 -37.41
N VAL A 127 27.90 2.01 -36.20
CA VAL A 127 28.18 0.59 -35.97
C VAL A 127 27.10 -0.33 -36.54
N PRO A 128 25.77 -0.05 -36.42
CA PRO A 128 24.72 -0.88 -37.04
C PRO A 128 24.83 -0.97 -38.57
N THR A 129 25.02 0.16 -39.27
CA THR A 129 25.18 0.13 -40.73
C THR A 129 26.50 -0.53 -41.13
N ALA A 130 27.57 -0.35 -40.34
CA ALA A 130 28.83 -1.06 -40.55
C ALA A 130 28.68 -2.58 -40.44
N GLN A 131 27.92 -3.07 -39.46
CA GLN A 131 27.64 -4.50 -39.29
C GLN A 131 26.91 -5.07 -40.52
N SER A 132 25.79 -4.46 -40.92
CA SER A 132 24.98 -4.96 -42.04
C SER A 132 25.80 -5.03 -43.35
N ASN A 133 26.61 -4.02 -43.63
CA ASN A 133 27.50 -4.03 -44.80
C ASN A 133 28.63 -5.07 -44.68
N MET A 134 29.18 -5.31 -43.48
CA MET A 134 30.20 -6.34 -43.29
C MET A 134 29.64 -7.75 -43.46
N GLU A 135 28.38 -8.00 -43.07
CA GLU A 135 27.69 -9.26 -43.32
C GLU A 135 27.46 -9.52 -44.82
N GLU A 136 27.06 -8.49 -45.59
CA GLU A 136 26.96 -8.60 -47.05
C GLU A 136 28.33 -8.83 -47.72
N TYR A 137 29.40 -8.15 -47.28
CA TYR A 137 30.76 -8.44 -47.76
C TYR A 137 31.14 -9.92 -47.55
N LYS A 138 30.85 -10.49 -46.37
CA LYS A 138 31.13 -11.90 -46.07
C LYS A 138 30.40 -12.83 -47.02
N ARG A 139 29.11 -12.58 -47.31
CA ARG A 139 28.34 -13.36 -48.30
C ARG A 139 29.01 -13.37 -49.67
N TYR A 140 29.32 -12.20 -50.23
CA TYR A 140 30.00 -12.12 -51.54
C TYR A 140 31.39 -12.75 -51.54
N ARG A 141 32.13 -12.66 -50.43
CA ARG A 141 33.42 -13.35 -50.27
C ARG A 141 33.25 -14.87 -50.32
N ASP A 142 32.29 -15.38 -49.57
CA ASP A 142 32.06 -16.82 -49.43
C ASP A 142 31.48 -17.41 -50.73
N ASP A 143 30.56 -16.71 -51.40
CA ASP A 143 30.06 -17.04 -52.75
C ASP A 143 31.19 -17.14 -53.79
N ALA A 144 32.15 -16.19 -53.75
CA ALA A 144 33.31 -16.23 -54.65
C ALA A 144 34.26 -17.40 -54.33
N MET A 145 34.45 -17.73 -53.04
CA MET A 145 35.27 -18.86 -52.61
C MET A 145 34.64 -20.23 -52.93
N ILE A 146 33.30 -20.33 -52.94
CA ILE A 146 32.58 -21.53 -53.40
C ILE A 146 32.89 -21.85 -54.87
N ILE A 147 33.11 -20.82 -55.71
CA ILE A 147 33.49 -20.99 -57.12
C ILE A 147 34.96 -21.38 -57.25
N THR A 148 35.87 -20.67 -56.56
CA THR A 148 37.27 -21.10 -56.38
C THR A 148 37.97 -20.37 -55.23
N ASP A 149 38.62 -21.14 -54.37
CA ASP A 149 39.61 -20.71 -53.37
C ASP A 149 40.83 -20.00 -53.98
N SER A 150 41.25 -20.45 -55.16
CA SER A 150 42.41 -19.96 -55.91
C SER A 150 42.35 -18.47 -56.28
N ILE A 151 41.19 -17.82 -56.11
CA ILE A 151 41.05 -16.35 -56.17
C ILE A 151 41.98 -15.64 -55.15
N MET A 152 42.31 -16.31 -54.04
CA MET A 152 43.22 -15.83 -53.00
C MET A 152 44.71 -15.89 -53.38
N GLU A 153 45.07 -16.54 -54.49
CA GLU A 153 46.41 -16.43 -55.08
C GLU A 153 46.60 -15.11 -55.84
N VAL A 154 45.50 -14.47 -56.28
CA VAL A 154 45.55 -13.17 -56.94
C VAL A 154 45.88 -12.10 -55.90
N PHE A 155 47.15 -11.71 -55.83
CA PHE A 155 47.70 -10.82 -54.80
C PHE A 155 46.84 -9.57 -54.52
N ALA A 156 46.32 -8.91 -55.56
CA ALA A 156 45.47 -7.72 -55.43
C ALA A 156 44.16 -8.00 -54.68
N LEU A 157 43.49 -9.12 -55.00
CA LEU A 157 42.23 -9.54 -54.36
C LEU A 157 42.51 -10.00 -52.92
N ALA A 158 43.54 -10.82 -52.72
CA ALA A 158 43.97 -11.26 -51.38
C ALA A 158 44.40 -10.10 -50.48
N SER A 159 44.99 -9.04 -51.04
CA SER A 159 45.34 -7.82 -50.30
C SER A 159 44.08 -7.08 -49.82
N LYS A 160 43.07 -6.92 -50.70
CA LYS A 160 41.76 -6.33 -50.33
C LYS A 160 41.02 -7.19 -49.28
N VAL A 161 40.99 -8.51 -49.40
CA VAL A 161 40.40 -9.41 -48.38
C VAL A 161 41.06 -9.21 -47.01
N ARG A 162 42.40 -9.14 -46.95
CA ARG A 162 43.11 -8.83 -45.69
C ARG A 162 42.83 -7.41 -45.17
N ALA A 163 42.56 -6.44 -46.05
CA ALA A 163 42.14 -5.11 -45.63
C ALA A 163 40.74 -5.12 -45.00
N CYS A 164 39.80 -5.87 -45.58
CA CYS A 164 38.45 -6.05 -45.03
C CYS A 164 38.43 -6.84 -43.72
N SER A 165 39.31 -7.84 -43.55
CA SER A 165 39.51 -8.52 -42.26
C SER A 165 39.85 -7.55 -41.12
N ARG A 166 40.68 -6.52 -41.39
CA ARG A 166 40.99 -5.47 -40.40
C ARG A 166 39.84 -4.50 -40.14
N VAL A 167 38.88 -4.39 -41.06
CA VAL A 167 37.63 -3.64 -40.84
C VAL A 167 36.68 -4.49 -39.98
N GLU A 168 36.63 -5.79 -40.20
CA GLU A 168 35.88 -6.75 -39.38
C GLU A 168 36.39 -6.80 -37.93
N GLU A 169 37.72 -6.83 -37.72
CA GLU A 169 38.34 -6.75 -36.38
C GLU A 169 37.91 -5.46 -35.64
N LYS A 170 37.99 -4.31 -36.31
CA LYS A 170 37.56 -3.02 -35.74
C LYS A 170 36.06 -2.92 -35.50
N LEU A 171 35.25 -3.55 -36.37
CA LEU A 171 33.82 -3.67 -36.15
C LEU A 171 33.54 -4.49 -34.88
N ALA A 172 34.26 -5.60 -34.65
CA ALA A 172 34.07 -6.41 -33.45
C ALA A 172 34.42 -5.64 -32.15
N GLU A 173 35.45 -4.79 -32.18
CA GLU A 173 35.78 -3.86 -31.09
C GLU A 173 34.65 -2.83 -30.88
N ALA A 174 34.24 -2.13 -31.93
CA ALA A 174 33.18 -1.12 -31.87
C ALA A 174 31.82 -1.71 -31.43
N MET A 175 31.47 -2.91 -31.89
CA MET A 175 30.28 -3.65 -31.46
C MET A 175 30.33 -4.01 -29.97
N LYS A 176 31.52 -4.30 -29.41
CA LYS A 176 31.65 -4.59 -27.98
C LYS A 176 31.40 -3.35 -27.12
N GLU A 177 31.88 -2.19 -27.55
CA GLU A 177 31.61 -0.91 -26.90
C GLU A 177 30.13 -0.51 -27.03
N GLU A 178 29.56 -0.61 -28.23
CA GLU A 178 28.15 -0.36 -28.51
C GLU A 178 27.22 -1.27 -27.68
N ASN A 179 27.54 -2.57 -27.57
CA ASN A 179 26.78 -3.49 -26.73
C ASN A 179 26.84 -3.11 -25.25
N ALA A 180 28.00 -2.67 -24.74
CA ALA A 180 28.11 -2.20 -23.35
C ALA A 180 27.27 -0.92 -23.08
N LEU A 181 27.14 -0.03 -24.07
CA LEU A 181 26.24 1.13 -24.00
C LEU A 181 24.76 0.71 -24.04
N VAL A 182 24.40 -0.24 -24.92
CA VAL A 182 23.05 -0.80 -25.01
C VAL A 182 22.65 -1.52 -23.72
N GLU A 183 23.55 -2.30 -23.11
CA GLU A 183 23.31 -2.93 -21.80
C GLU A 183 23.03 -1.90 -20.69
N LYS A 184 23.74 -0.77 -20.69
CA LYS A 184 23.48 0.33 -19.75
C LYS A 184 22.09 0.94 -19.97
N ILE A 185 21.68 1.25 -21.21
CA ILE A 185 20.32 1.74 -21.46
C ILE A 185 19.27 0.68 -21.06
N ASN A 186 19.48 -0.59 -21.41
CA ASN A 186 18.55 -1.68 -21.08
C ASN A 186 18.36 -1.84 -19.56
N ALA A 187 19.41 -1.66 -18.76
CA ALA A 187 19.29 -1.64 -17.30
C ALA A 187 18.43 -0.48 -16.79
N ALA A 188 18.52 0.71 -17.41
CA ALA A 188 17.65 1.84 -17.09
C ALA A 188 16.19 1.60 -17.53
N ILE A 189 15.98 1.00 -18.71
CA ILE A 189 14.67 0.58 -19.24
C ILE A 189 13.97 -0.38 -18.26
N LEU A 190 14.65 -1.46 -17.84
CA LEU A 190 14.12 -2.42 -16.85
C LEU A 190 13.77 -1.74 -15.52
N GLY A 191 14.61 -0.79 -15.08
CA GLY A 191 14.33 0.04 -13.91
C GLY A 191 13.03 0.83 -14.05
N TYR A 192 12.80 1.53 -15.17
CA TYR A 192 11.58 2.30 -15.39
C TYR A 192 10.34 1.43 -15.65
N GLN A 193 10.48 0.24 -16.24
CA GLN A 193 9.38 -0.74 -16.32
C GLN A 193 8.90 -1.13 -14.92
N SER A 194 9.82 -1.32 -13.96
CA SER A 194 9.47 -1.56 -12.55
C SER A 194 8.77 -0.35 -11.90
N VAL A 195 9.26 0.86 -12.13
CA VAL A 195 8.64 2.13 -11.65
C VAL A 195 7.20 2.26 -12.13
N ILE A 196 6.95 2.03 -13.43
CA ILE A 196 5.62 2.10 -14.04
C ILE A 196 4.72 1.01 -13.46
N SER A 197 5.19 -0.24 -13.34
CA SER A 197 4.42 -1.35 -12.78
C SER A 197 3.94 -1.06 -11.35
N GLN A 198 4.83 -0.54 -10.51
CA GLN A 198 4.50 -0.14 -9.13
C GLN A 198 3.54 1.06 -9.11
N CYS A 199 3.79 2.07 -9.95
CA CYS A 199 2.93 3.25 -10.02
C CYS A 199 1.51 2.92 -10.53
N GLU A 200 1.35 2.11 -11.57
CA GLU A 200 0.04 1.68 -12.08
C GLU A 200 -0.68 0.74 -11.09
N THR A 201 0.07 -0.05 -10.29
CA THR A 201 -0.51 -0.82 -9.17
C THR A 201 -1.07 0.11 -8.10
N ALA A 202 -0.33 1.15 -7.70
CA ALA A 202 -0.79 2.16 -6.76
C ALA A 202 -2.00 2.94 -7.31
N LYS A 203 -1.94 3.36 -8.59
CA LYS A 203 -3.02 4.04 -9.31
C LYS A 203 -4.29 3.20 -9.35
N THR A 204 -4.18 1.93 -9.76
CA THR A 204 -5.32 1.01 -9.86
C THR A 204 -5.95 0.75 -8.50
N THR A 205 -5.13 0.60 -7.45
CA THR A 205 -5.61 0.46 -6.07
C THR A 205 -6.39 1.69 -5.60
N ILE A 206 -5.88 2.91 -5.80
CA ILE A 206 -6.52 4.14 -5.29
C ILE A 206 -7.70 4.65 -6.13
N SER A 207 -7.72 4.38 -7.44
CA SER A 207 -8.84 4.70 -8.34
C SER A 207 -9.94 3.63 -8.35
N SER A 208 -9.74 2.51 -7.66
CA SER A 208 -10.72 1.44 -7.55
C SER A 208 -11.99 1.90 -6.81
N PRO A 209 -13.20 1.53 -7.28
CA PRO A 209 -14.44 1.78 -6.53
C PRO A 209 -14.52 1.01 -5.20
N LYS A 210 -13.60 0.07 -4.95
CA LYS A 210 -13.47 -0.67 -3.69
C LYS A 210 -12.40 -0.09 -2.75
N PHE A 211 -11.76 1.02 -3.11
CA PHE A 211 -10.72 1.65 -2.31
C PHE A 211 -11.26 2.11 -0.95
N SER A 212 -10.55 1.76 0.13
CA SER A 212 -10.78 2.29 1.48
C SER A 212 -9.63 3.23 1.88
N LEU A 213 -9.95 4.30 2.63
CA LEU A 213 -8.95 5.21 3.21
C LEU A 213 -7.98 4.52 4.19
N ASP A 214 -8.29 3.31 4.65
CA ASP A 214 -7.36 2.46 5.40
C ASP A 214 -6.19 1.98 4.53
N GLN A 215 -6.40 1.77 3.22
CA GLN A 215 -5.39 1.31 2.25
C GLN A 215 -4.49 2.45 1.74
N LEU A 216 -4.74 3.69 2.17
CA LEU A 216 -3.97 4.86 1.73
C LEU A 216 -2.49 4.74 2.12
N ASP A 217 -2.20 4.13 3.27
CA ASP A 217 -0.83 3.95 3.77
C ASP A 217 -0.08 2.86 2.96
N ASP A 218 -0.77 1.82 2.50
CA ASP A 218 -0.24 0.82 1.55
C ASP A 218 0.06 1.44 0.18
N VAL A 219 -0.85 2.26 -0.35
CA VAL A 219 -0.66 2.99 -1.62
C VAL A 219 0.55 3.93 -1.53
N ASN A 220 0.71 4.63 -0.40
CA ASN A 220 1.89 5.45 -0.14
C ASN A 220 3.18 4.61 -0.07
N ALA A 221 3.14 3.41 0.53
CA ALA A 221 4.28 2.50 0.58
C ALA A 221 4.70 2.05 -0.84
N ILE A 222 3.76 1.66 -1.70
CA ILE A 222 4.03 1.29 -3.10
C ILE A 222 4.66 2.47 -3.87
N MET A 223 4.14 3.69 -3.70
CA MET A 223 4.72 4.88 -4.34
C MET A 223 6.12 5.23 -3.80
N ASN A 224 6.40 4.95 -2.52
CA ASN A 224 7.74 5.11 -1.95
C ASN A 224 8.74 4.10 -2.53
N GLU A 225 8.34 2.84 -2.74
CA GLU A 225 9.19 1.86 -3.46
C GLU A 225 9.40 2.28 -4.93
N SER A 226 8.37 2.79 -5.60
CA SER A 226 8.47 3.32 -6.97
C SER A 226 9.47 4.47 -7.05
N ALA A 227 9.46 5.39 -6.08
CA ALA A 227 10.44 6.47 -5.97
C ALA A 227 11.87 5.96 -5.72
N LYS A 228 12.05 4.87 -4.93
CA LYS A 228 13.38 4.23 -4.76
C LYS A 228 13.85 3.57 -6.06
N ALA A 229 13.00 2.79 -6.73
CA ALA A 229 13.31 2.15 -8.00
C ALA A 229 13.71 3.20 -9.07
N LYS A 230 12.98 4.32 -9.14
CA LYS A 230 13.29 5.46 -10.02
C LYS A 230 14.63 6.11 -9.68
N LYS A 231 14.95 6.26 -8.39
CA LYS A 231 16.25 6.77 -7.95
C LYS A 231 17.39 5.85 -8.40
N THR A 232 17.24 4.54 -8.23
CA THR A 232 18.22 3.54 -8.69
C THR A 232 18.38 3.55 -10.21
N ALA A 233 17.28 3.57 -10.97
CA ALA A 233 17.32 3.65 -12.43
C ALA A 233 18.05 4.92 -12.92
N ARG A 234 17.87 6.06 -12.23
CA ARG A 234 18.56 7.33 -12.51
C ARG A 234 20.04 7.37 -12.10
N GLN A 235 20.56 6.40 -11.35
CA GLN A 235 22.00 6.32 -11.05
C GLN A 235 22.83 5.92 -12.27
N ASN A 236 22.20 5.35 -13.30
CA ASN A 236 22.85 5.09 -14.59
C ASN A 236 22.92 6.38 -15.42
N THR A 237 23.77 7.31 -15.01
CA THR A 237 23.91 8.63 -15.64
C THR A 237 24.28 8.53 -17.12
N GLU A 238 25.10 7.54 -17.49
CA GLU A 238 25.49 7.29 -18.88
C GLU A 238 24.28 6.98 -19.80
N ALA A 239 23.33 6.17 -19.34
CA ALA A 239 22.11 5.90 -20.11
C ALA A 239 21.30 7.17 -20.40
N PHE A 240 21.24 8.11 -19.44
CA PHE A 240 20.57 9.40 -19.61
C PHE A 240 21.36 10.38 -20.48
N THR A 241 22.69 10.37 -20.41
CA THR A 241 23.55 11.15 -21.32
C THR A 241 23.37 10.66 -22.76
N LEU A 242 23.46 9.35 -22.99
CA LEU A 242 23.31 8.76 -24.32
C LEU A 242 21.90 8.96 -24.91
N MET A 243 20.87 8.98 -24.06
CA MET A 243 19.50 9.33 -24.46
C MET A 243 19.38 10.79 -24.97
N GLN A 244 20.17 11.71 -24.42
CA GLN A 244 20.20 13.12 -24.85
C GLN A 244 21.08 13.34 -26.09
N GLU A 245 22.24 12.69 -26.16
CA GLU A 245 23.19 12.83 -27.26
C GLU A 245 22.72 12.10 -28.53
N GLN A 246 22.03 10.96 -28.38
CA GLN A 246 21.59 10.11 -29.49
C GLN A 246 20.08 9.77 -29.39
N PRO A 247 19.19 10.78 -29.46
CA PRO A 247 17.74 10.61 -29.23
C PRO A 247 17.02 9.80 -30.32
N ASN A 248 17.67 9.59 -31.48
CA ASN A 248 17.13 8.78 -32.58
C ASN A 248 17.41 7.27 -32.42
N ARG A 249 18.18 6.84 -31.41
CA ARG A 249 18.39 5.41 -31.13
C ARG A 249 17.10 4.76 -30.61
N PRO A 250 16.73 3.54 -31.03
CA PRO A 250 15.54 2.85 -30.55
C PRO A 250 15.45 2.76 -29.02
N GLN A 251 16.56 2.40 -28.36
CA GLN A 251 16.63 2.27 -26.90
C GLN A 251 16.51 3.62 -26.18
N SER A 252 17.02 4.70 -26.78
CA SER A 252 16.86 6.07 -26.27
C SER A 252 15.40 6.52 -26.35
N GLN A 253 14.72 6.25 -27.46
CA GLN A 253 13.29 6.53 -27.62
C GLN A 253 12.42 5.72 -26.66
N GLU A 254 12.75 4.44 -26.45
CA GLU A 254 12.07 3.59 -25.46
C GLU A 254 12.27 4.12 -24.03
N LEU A 255 13.52 4.42 -23.64
CA LEU A 255 13.81 4.97 -22.31
C LEU A 255 13.08 6.29 -22.08
N GLN A 256 13.11 7.23 -23.04
CA GLN A 256 12.41 8.51 -22.96
C GLN A 256 10.89 8.31 -22.78
N LYS A 257 10.28 7.43 -23.59
CA LYS A 257 8.85 7.09 -23.48
C LYS A 257 8.51 6.52 -22.09
N LEU A 258 9.36 5.66 -21.53
CA LEU A 258 9.14 5.09 -20.19
C LEU A 258 9.31 6.14 -19.09
N VAL A 259 10.27 7.07 -19.23
CA VAL A 259 10.46 8.21 -18.32
C VAL A 259 9.22 9.10 -18.27
N ASP A 260 8.65 9.43 -19.44
CA ASP A 260 7.46 10.27 -19.55
C ASP A 260 6.21 9.55 -19.03
N THR A 261 6.06 8.25 -19.35
CA THR A 261 4.97 7.41 -18.84
C THR A 261 4.99 7.32 -17.31
N ALA A 262 6.18 7.12 -16.72
CA ALA A 262 6.36 7.11 -15.26
C ALA A 262 6.00 8.47 -14.64
N ALA A 263 6.44 9.58 -15.23
CA ALA A 263 6.11 10.92 -14.75
C ALA A 263 4.59 11.22 -14.83
N GLN A 264 3.93 10.80 -15.91
CA GLN A 264 2.46 10.95 -16.04
C GLN A 264 1.72 10.14 -14.98
N CYS A 265 2.10 8.87 -14.78
CA CYS A 265 1.51 8.02 -13.76
C CYS A 265 1.73 8.61 -12.35
N GLU A 266 2.96 9.04 -12.01
CA GLU A 266 3.28 9.65 -10.72
C GLU A 266 2.43 10.90 -10.45
N GLY A 267 2.21 11.74 -11.47
CA GLY A 267 1.34 12.91 -11.38
C GLY A 267 -0.10 12.55 -11.03
N GLN A 268 -0.69 11.62 -11.80
CA GLN A 268 -2.07 11.13 -11.58
C GLN A 268 -2.23 10.48 -10.20
N THR A 269 -1.34 9.55 -9.83
CA THR A 269 -1.41 8.85 -8.55
C THR A 269 -1.21 9.79 -7.37
N SER A 270 -0.32 10.79 -7.51
CA SER A 270 -0.13 11.84 -6.48
C SER A 270 -1.39 12.69 -6.26
N GLU A 271 -2.16 12.97 -7.31
CA GLU A 271 -3.42 13.73 -7.19
C GLU A 271 -4.50 12.92 -6.45
N TYR A 272 -4.64 11.62 -6.76
CA TYR A 272 -5.51 10.72 -6.00
C TYR A 272 -5.08 10.61 -4.53
N ILE A 273 -3.78 10.45 -4.24
CA ILE A 273 -3.25 10.38 -2.88
C ILE A 273 -3.53 11.67 -2.10
N ARG A 274 -3.31 12.85 -2.72
CA ARG A 274 -3.61 14.15 -2.09
C ARG A 274 -5.10 14.28 -1.75
N THR A 275 -5.97 13.87 -2.66
CA THR A 275 -7.43 13.90 -2.49
C THR A 275 -7.88 12.96 -1.37
N ALA A 276 -7.42 11.71 -1.39
CA ALA A 276 -7.69 10.73 -0.33
C ALA A 276 -7.15 11.19 1.04
N THR A 277 -5.95 11.77 1.09
CA THR A 277 -5.35 12.33 2.31
C THR A 277 -6.18 13.50 2.87
N LYS A 278 -6.65 14.40 2.01
CA LYS A 278 -7.53 15.51 2.40
C LYS A 278 -8.86 14.99 2.95
N ASN A 279 -9.44 13.98 2.31
CA ASN A 279 -10.67 13.34 2.77
C ASN A 279 -10.49 12.61 4.10
N LYS A 280 -9.42 11.82 4.28
CA LYS A 280 -9.07 11.17 5.56
C LYS A 280 -8.97 12.20 6.70
N ARG A 281 -8.20 13.28 6.51
CA ARG A 281 -8.06 14.36 7.51
C ARG A 281 -9.37 15.07 7.83
N ALA A 282 -10.23 15.30 6.84
CA ALA A 282 -11.54 15.91 7.08
C ALA A 282 -12.44 15.00 7.93
N LEU A 283 -12.50 13.70 7.61
CA LEU A 283 -13.28 12.73 8.36
C LEU A 283 -12.71 12.48 9.77
N GLU A 284 -11.38 12.41 9.92
CA GLU A 284 -10.72 12.33 11.23
C GLU A 284 -11.03 13.56 12.10
N LYS A 285 -11.13 14.75 11.50
CA LYS A 285 -11.58 15.97 12.19
C LYS A 285 -13.04 15.88 12.60
N ASP A 286 -13.95 15.51 11.69
CA ASP A 286 -15.38 15.33 12.01
C ASP A 286 -15.57 14.38 13.20
N ILE A 287 -14.81 13.26 13.24
CA ILE A 287 -14.82 12.32 14.36
C ILE A 287 -14.24 12.93 15.64
N THR A 288 -13.18 13.73 15.54
CA THR A 288 -12.54 14.38 16.70
C THR A 288 -13.43 15.45 17.33
N ASP A 289 -14.14 16.24 16.51
CA ASP A 289 -15.13 17.23 16.98
C ASP A 289 -16.35 16.52 17.62
N GLY A 290 -16.75 15.36 17.08
CA GLY A 290 -17.72 14.45 17.70
C GLY A 290 -17.24 13.88 19.04
N VAL A 291 -15.97 13.46 19.14
CA VAL A 291 -15.31 13.00 20.38
C VAL A 291 -15.30 14.10 21.45
N ALA A 292 -15.00 15.34 21.07
CA ALA A 292 -15.05 16.48 21.99
C ALA A 292 -16.47 16.72 22.53
N THR A 293 -17.48 16.61 21.66
CA THR A 293 -18.90 16.74 22.04
C THR A 293 -19.35 15.59 22.96
N LEU A 294 -18.94 14.35 22.69
CA LEU A 294 -19.18 13.21 23.58
C LEU A 294 -18.47 13.37 24.93
N LYS A 295 -17.26 13.95 24.96
CA LYS A 295 -16.56 14.23 26.22
C LYS A 295 -17.31 15.26 27.06
N ALA A 296 -17.77 16.36 26.46
CA ALA A 296 -18.62 17.32 27.16
C ALA A 296 -19.94 16.67 27.65
N SER A 297 -20.50 15.74 26.89
CA SER A 297 -21.67 14.93 27.30
C SER A 297 -21.36 14.03 28.51
N GLN A 298 -20.20 13.38 28.53
CA GLN A 298 -19.71 12.58 29.66
C GLN A 298 -19.52 13.46 30.90
N ASP A 299 -18.81 14.59 30.78
CA ASP A 299 -18.52 15.52 31.87
C ASP A 299 -19.81 16.08 32.50
N ALA A 300 -20.80 16.45 31.67
CA ALA A 300 -22.13 16.87 32.12
C ALA A 300 -22.90 15.74 32.84
N CYS A 301 -22.77 14.49 32.38
CA CYS A 301 -23.36 13.34 33.06
C CYS A 301 -22.71 13.08 34.42
N GLU A 302 -21.37 13.13 34.51
CA GLU A 302 -20.66 12.96 35.77
C GLU A 302 -20.96 14.09 36.77
N ASN A 303 -21.19 15.31 36.29
CA ASN A 303 -21.67 16.40 37.12
C ASN A 303 -23.09 16.13 37.66
N ALA A 304 -24.02 15.71 36.78
CA ALA A 304 -25.37 15.30 37.18
C ALA A 304 -25.35 14.16 38.22
N ARG A 305 -24.47 13.16 38.03
CA ARG A 305 -24.24 12.07 38.98
C ARG A 305 -23.80 12.59 40.35
N LYS A 306 -22.79 13.46 40.40
CA LYS A 306 -22.28 14.08 41.64
C LYS A 306 -23.36 14.88 42.37
N LEU A 307 -24.15 15.66 41.64
CA LEU A 307 -25.28 16.43 42.19
C LEU A 307 -26.43 15.52 42.67
N SER A 308 -26.59 14.33 42.09
CA SER A 308 -27.62 13.35 42.45
C SER A 308 -27.29 12.46 43.65
N ASN A 309 -26.12 12.62 44.30
CA ASN A 309 -25.71 11.77 45.42
C ASN A 309 -26.63 11.89 46.65
N ARG A 310 -27.18 13.08 46.90
CA ARG A 310 -28.18 13.37 47.94
C ARG A 310 -28.77 14.76 47.69
N PHE A 311 -30.09 14.88 47.67
CA PHE A 311 -30.76 16.18 47.56
C PHE A 311 -31.05 16.77 48.95
N VAL A 312 -30.85 18.09 49.10
CA VAL A 312 -31.14 18.83 50.34
C VAL A 312 -32.15 19.96 50.08
N ALA A 313 -32.15 20.53 48.87
CA ALA A 313 -33.16 21.47 48.40
C ALA A 313 -33.72 21.06 47.01
N ASP A 314 -34.92 21.55 46.67
CA ASP A 314 -35.50 21.36 45.33
C ASP A 314 -34.62 21.93 44.20
N ALA A 315 -33.81 22.95 44.53
CA ALA A 315 -32.80 23.51 43.63
C ALA A 315 -31.71 22.50 43.22
N ASP A 316 -31.38 21.52 44.08
CA ASP A 316 -30.36 20.50 43.78
C ASP A 316 -30.91 19.48 42.78
N VAL A 317 -32.20 19.10 42.94
CA VAL A 317 -32.94 18.25 41.99
C VAL A 317 -32.97 18.92 40.61
N ALA A 318 -33.32 20.21 40.56
CA ALA A 318 -33.37 20.98 39.32
C ALA A 318 -32.00 21.07 38.62
N LYS A 319 -30.91 21.31 39.37
CA LYS A 319 -29.54 21.33 38.84
C LYS A 319 -29.10 19.97 38.29
N ALA A 320 -29.37 18.88 39.00
CA ALA A 320 -29.04 17.53 38.57
C ALA A 320 -29.83 17.13 37.30
N GLU A 321 -31.13 17.45 37.24
CA GLU A 321 -31.94 17.23 36.05
C GLU A 321 -31.50 18.09 34.85
N SER A 322 -31.05 19.34 35.07
CA SER A 322 -30.51 20.18 34.00
C SER A 322 -29.23 19.57 33.43
N ALA A 323 -28.23 19.27 34.26
CA ALA A 323 -26.97 18.69 33.81
C ALA A 323 -27.17 17.33 33.10
N TYR A 324 -28.15 16.53 33.53
CA TYR A 324 -28.54 15.31 32.84
C TYR A 324 -29.16 15.58 31.46
N LYS A 325 -30.05 16.58 31.34
CA LYS A 325 -30.64 17.00 30.05
C LYS A 325 -29.59 17.58 29.10
N ASP A 326 -28.61 18.33 29.62
CA ASP A 326 -27.50 18.87 28.84
C ASP A 326 -26.64 17.74 28.26
N SER A 327 -26.31 16.74 29.09
CA SER A 327 -25.66 15.50 28.62
C SER A 327 -26.49 14.78 27.54
N ALA A 328 -27.79 14.55 27.77
CA ALA A 328 -28.65 13.90 26.79
C ALA A 328 -28.73 14.67 25.47
N THR A 329 -28.77 16.00 25.52
CA THR A 329 -28.78 16.89 24.34
C THR A 329 -27.47 16.83 23.57
N LEU A 330 -26.31 16.83 24.26
CA LEU A 330 -25.00 16.72 23.63
C LEU A 330 -24.80 15.35 22.97
N LYS A 331 -25.18 14.24 23.64
CA LYS A 331 -25.19 12.91 23.03
C LYS A 331 -26.13 12.86 21.82
N SER A 332 -27.33 13.43 21.94
CA SER A 332 -28.34 13.47 20.86
C SER A 332 -27.81 14.13 19.59
N LYS A 333 -27.16 15.30 19.72
CA LYS A 333 -26.49 16.01 18.61
C LYS A 333 -25.52 15.10 17.85
N VAL A 334 -24.69 14.35 18.57
CA VAL A 334 -23.72 13.41 17.98
C VAL A 334 -24.41 12.22 17.31
N THR A 335 -25.46 11.65 17.92
CA THR A 335 -26.20 10.53 17.32
C THR A 335 -27.08 10.91 16.14
N ALA A 336 -27.49 12.19 16.04
CA ALA A 336 -28.28 12.71 14.94
C ALA A 336 -27.44 12.93 13.66
N ASP A 337 -26.12 13.09 13.79
CA ASP A 337 -25.21 13.14 12.64
C ASP A 337 -25.00 11.73 12.05
N SER A 338 -25.87 11.38 11.11
CA SER A 338 -25.83 10.11 10.40
C SER A 338 -24.54 9.90 9.59
N LYS A 339 -23.91 10.98 9.10
CA LYS A 339 -22.65 10.94 8.35
C LYS A 339 -21.50 10.58 9.28
N LEU A 340 -21.40 11.23 10.44
CA LEU A 340 -20.42 10.93 11.48
C LEU A 340 -20.55 9.47 11.96
N ILE A 341 -21.77 9.03 12.31
CA ILE A 341 -22.02 7.66 12.75
C ILE A 341 -21.69 6.63 11.67
N ALA A 342 -22.02 6.91 10.40
CA ALA A 342 -21.62 6.05 9.27
C ALA A 342 -20.09 6.00 9.11
N THR A 343 -19.41 7.14 9.22
CA THR A 343 -17.94 7.23 9.11
C THR A 343 -17.24 6.43 10.20
N VAL A 344 -17.66 6.55 11.47
CA VAL A 344 -17.10 5.78 12.59
C VAL A 344 -17.29 4.27 12.39
N LYS A 345 -18.44 3.85 11.84
CA LYS A 345 -18.71 2.44 11.49
C LYS A 345 -17.91 1.94 10.29
N GLN A 346 -17.66 2.79 9.31
CA GLN A 346 -16.88 2.47 8.11
C GLN A 346 -15.39 2.32 8.44
N TYR A 347 -14.87 3.12 9.36
CA TYR A 347 -13.46 3.14 9.76
C TYR A 347 -13.26 2.81 11.25
N PRO A 348 -13.66 1.60 11.71
CA PRO A 348 -13.61 1.24 13.14
C PRO A 348 -12.19 1.07 13.66
N ASN A 349 -11.20 0.95 12.77
CA ASN A 349 -9.80 0.76 13.11
C ASN A 349 -9.07 2.06 13.45
N TRP A 350 -9.58 3.23 13.03
CA TRP A 350 -8.99 4.53 13.32
C TRP A 350 -8.97 4.82 14.83
N SER A 351 -7.91 5.48 15.30
CA SER A 351 -7.76 5.83 16.71
C SER A 351 -8.91 6.71 17.22
N SER A 352 -9.33 7.68 16.40
CA SER A 352 -10.47 8.57 16.65
C SER A 352 -11.80 7.79 16.74
N SER A 353 -12.08 6.88 15.81
CA SER A 353 -13.28 6.01 15.82
C SER A 353 -13.34 5.09 17.05
N LYS A 354 -12.20 4.55 17.48
CA LYS A 354 -12.07 3.74 18.72
C LYS A 354 -12.37 4.59 19.96
N GLN A 355 -11.80 5.79 20.04
CA GLN A 355 -12.05 6.73 21.13
C GLN A 355 -13.53 7.18 21.17
N PHE A 356 -14.12 7.48 20.01
CA PHE A 356 -15.53 7.82 19.86
C PHE A 356 -16.43 6.70 20.40
N SER A 357 -16.21 5.47 19.93
CA SER A 357 -17.01 4.30 20.34
C SER A 357 -16.90 4.01 21.84
N LYS A 358 -15.69 4.17 22.42
CA LYS A 358 -15.47 4.04 23.87
C LYS A 358 -16.22 5.12 24.67
N LEU A 359 -16.14 6.38 24.25
CA LEU A 359 -16.84 7.49 24.92
C LEU A 359 -18.36 7.37 24.79
N MET A 360 -18.86 6.96 23.63
CA MET A 360 -20.28 6.76 23.37
C MET A 360 -20.89 5.73 24.34
N ASN A 361 -20.22 4.58 24.50
CA ASN A 361 -20.64 3.54 25.45
C ASN A 361 -20.52 4.00 26.91
N SER A 362 -19.42 4.68 27.27
CA SER A 362 -19.22 5.26 28.62
C SER A 362 -20.33 6.25 28.99
N THR A 363 -20.66 7.15 28.06
CA THR A 363 -21.67 8.20 28.26
C THR A 363 -23.05 7.57 28.41
N GLU A 364 -23.35 6.51 27.66
CA GLU A 364 -24.61 5.79 27.82
C GLU A 364 -24.75 5.09 29.18
N THR A 365 -23.71 4.39 29.63
CA THR A 365 -23.69 3.77 30.95
C THR A 365 -23.85 4.83 32.04
N CYS A 366 -23.11 5.94 31.95
CA CYS A 366 -23.24 7.06 32.88
C CYS A 366 -24.68 7.60 32.91
N GLN A 367 -25.29 7.88 31.75
CA GLN A 367 -26.65 8.42 31.67
C GLN A 367 -27.66 7.44 32.28
N ARG A 368 -27.52 6.15 32.01
CA ARG A 368 -28.40 5.09 32.54
C ARG A 368 -28.32 5.00 34.07
N GLU A 369 -27.12 4.98 34.63
CA GLU A 369 -26.89 4.99 36.08
C GLU A 369 -27.41 6.28 36.73
N THR A 370 -27.14 7.43 36.13
CA THR A 370 -27.50 8.75 36.67
C THR A 370 -29.00 8.99 36.65
N ALA A 371 -29.71 8.58 35.59
CA ALA A 371 -31.17 8.65 35.53
C ALA A 371 -31.84 7.80 36.61
N ALA A 372 -31.30 6.60 36.88
CA ALA A 372 -31.77 5.75 37.96
C ALA A 372 -31.48 6.36 39.35
N GLY A 373 -30.28 6.92 39.55
CA GLY A 373 -29.89 7.64 40.76
C GLY A 373 -30.79 8.84 41.07
N ILE A 374 -30.95 9.76 40.11
CA ILE A 374 -31.84 10.93 40.23
C ILE A 374 -33.27 10.48 40.59
N LYS A 375 -33.81 9.47 39.90
CA LYS A 375 -35.17 8.95 40.19
C LYS A 375 -35.30 8.42 41.62
N LYS A 376 -34.30 7.67 42.11
CA LYS A 376 -34.29 7.10 43.45
C LYS A 376 -34.18 8.19 44.52
N GLU A 377 -33.19 9.06 44.43
CA GLU A 377 -32.93 10.08 45.45
C GLU A 377 -33.99 11.18 45.44
N LYS A 378 -34.63 11.48 44.30
CA LYS A 378 -35.80 12.37 44.23
C LYS A 378 -37.00 11.79 44.98
N ALA A 379 -37.23 10.48 44.90
CA ALA A 379 -38.27 9.81 45.67
C ALA A 379 -37.96 9.82 47.18
N ALA A 380 -36.71 9.57 47.57
CA ALA A 380 -36.26 9.65 48.96
C ALA A 380 -36.41 11.08 49.53
N PHE A 381 -36.00 12.11 48.78
CA PHE A 381 -36.14 13.50 49.18
C PHE A 381 -37.61 13.96 49.28
N ALA A 382 -38.46 13.54 48.34
CA ALA A 382 -39.90 13.80 48.42
C ALA A 382 -40.56 13.14 49.65
N GLN A 383 -40.10 11.95 50.05
CA GLN A 383 -40.54 11.32 51.29
C GLN A 383 -40.01 12.08 52.51
N GLN A 384 -38.72 12.45 52.54
CA GLN A 384 -38.15 13.26 53.62
C GLN A 384 -38.88 14.60 53.79
N GLN A 385 -39.28 15.28 52.71
CA GLN A 385 -40.11 16.49 52.80
C GLN A 385 -41.49 16.22 53.41
N LYS A 386 -42.14 15.11 53.07
CA LYS A 386 -43.43 14.73 53.66
C LYS A 386 -43.28 14.45 55.15
N ASP A 387 -42.29 13.67 55.54
CA ASP A 387 -42.01 13.31 56.93
C ASP A 387 -41.65 14.56 57.76
N ALA A 388 -40.85 15.48 57.19
CA ALA A 388 -40.54 16.76 57.82
C ALA A 388 -41.79 17.66 57.97
N LYS A 389 -42.68 17.72 56.96
CA LYS A 389 -43.95 18.46 57.05
C LYS A 389 -44.91 17.85 58.07
N LEU A 390 -45.01 16.52 58.12
CA LEU A 390 -45.82 15.79 59.12
C LEU A 390 -45.27 16.00 60.53
N LYS A 391 -43.95 15.98 60.71
CA LYS A 391 -43.31 16.29 61.99
C LYS A 391 -43.55 17.76 62.38
N ALA A 392 -43.31 18.72 61.50
CA ALA A 392 -43.56 20.13 61.77
C ALA A 392 -45.03 20.43 62.09
N ALA A 393 -45.98 19.74 61.44
CA ALA A 393 -47.39 19.83 61.77
C ALA A 393 -47.70 19.28 63.17
N ARG A 394 -47.13 18.11 63.53
CA ARG A 394 -47.26 17.53 64.88
C ARG A 394 -46.63 18.41 65.96
N ASP A 395 -45.43 18.93 65.71
CA ASP A 395 -44.72 19.81 66.64
C ASP A 395 -45.50 21.13 66.84
N ALA A 396 -46.11 21.67 65.77
CA ALA A 396 -46.99 22.84 65.86
C ALA A 396 -48.36 22.55 66.52
N GLU A 397 -48.86 21.32 66.46
CA GLU A 397 -50.07 20.88 67.16
C GLU A 397 -49.79 20.73 68.67
N LEU A 398 -48.67 20.09 69.04
CA LEU A 398 -48.17 20.02 70.42
C LEU A 398 -47.91 21.41 71.02
N GLU A 399 -47.39 22.37 70.24
CA GLU A 399 -47.16 23.73 70.73
C GLU A 399 -48.49 24.49 70.94
N LYS A 400 -49.51 24.28 70.09
CA LYS A 400 -50.86 24.79 70.33
C LYS A 400 -51.52 24.17 71.56
N GLU A 401 -51.28 22.88 71.81
CA GLU A 401 -51.76 22.19 73.01
C GLU A 401 -51.09 22.75 74.27
N ARG A 402 -49.77 22.98 74.23
CA ARG A 402 -49.03 23.67 75.31
C ARG A 402 -49.55 25.07 75.57
N GLN A 403 -49.80 25.87 74.53
CA GLN A 403 -50.39 27.20 74.67
C GLN A 403 -51.78 27.14 75.31
N ARG A 404 -52.63 26.20 74.88
CA ARG A 404 -53.95 25.99 75.52
C ARG A 404 -53.87 25.61 76.99
N LEU A 405 -52.92 24.74 77.37
CA LEU A 405 -52.71 24.37 78.77
C LEU A 405 -52.17 25.54 79.60
N ALA A 406 -51.27 26.35 79.03
CA ALA A 406 -50.78 27.58 79.67
C ALA A 406 -51.89 28.63 79.84
N ASP A 407 -52.74 28.84 78.82
CA ASP A 407 -53.90 29.73 78.89
C ASP A 407 -54.93 29.24 79.93
N GLU A 408 -55.19 27.94 80.00
CA GLU A 408 -56.09 27.35 81.00
C GLU A 408 -55.52 27.47 82.43
N GLN A 409 -54.21 27.26 82.60
CA GLN A 409 -53.53 27.44 83.88
C GLN A 409 -53.55 28.91 84.30
N ALA A 410 -53.22 29.85 83.40
CA ALA A 410 -53.31 31.28 83.67
C ALA A 410 -54.74 31.72 84.01
N ARG A 411 -55.77 31.09 83.43
CA ARG A 411 -57.17 31.36 83.79
C ARG A 411 -57.52 30.85 85.20
N LYS A 412 -57.03 29.67 85.60
CA LYS A 412 -57.18 29.14 86.97
C LYS A 412 -56.45 30.03 87.99
N GLU A 413 -55.20 30.40 87.71
CA GLU A 413 -54.43 31.33 88.55
C GLU A 413 -55.11 32.71 88.67
N ALA A 414 -55.75 33.21 87.60
CA ALA A 414 -56.55 34.44 87.65
C ALA A 414 -57.87 34.29 88.42
N GLU A 415 -58.54 33.14 88.36
CA GLU A 415 -59.73 32.83 89.17
C GLU A 415 -59.37 32.70 90.66
N ASP A 416 -58.27 32.03 91.00
CA ASP A 416 -57.76 31.94 92.39
C ASP A 416 -57.26 33.30 92.90
N ALA A 417 -56.58 34.10 92.08
CA ALA A 417 -56.20 35.47 92.44
C ALA A 417 -57.43 36.37 92.69
N LYS A 418 -58.53 36.19 91.94
CA LYS A 418 -59.82 36.86 92.22
C LYS A 418 -60.40 36.42 93.55
N ARG A 419 -60.47 35.12 93.85
CA ARG A 419 -60.93 34.62 95.16
C ARG A 419 -60.09 35.15 96.32
N LEU A 420 -58.77 35.29 96.11
CA LEU A 420 -57.86 35.87 97.10
C LEU A 420 -58.09 37.37 97.29
N ALA A 421 -58.36 38.12 96.21
CA ALA A 421 -58.68 39.54 96.25
C ALA A 421 -60.07 39.81 96.88
N GLU A 422 -61.06 38.95 96.62
CA GLU A 422 -62.38 38.99 97.28
C GLU A 422 -62.27 38.70 98.77
N LYS A 423 -61.47 37.70 99.18
CA LYS A 423 -61.14 37.47 100.59
C LYS A 423 -60.52 38.71 101.25
N LYS A 424 -59.50 39.32 100.62
CA LYS A 424 -58.85 40.53 101.15
C LYS A 424 -59.79 41.73 101.23
N LYS A 425 -60.71 41.89 100.27
CA LYS A 425 -61.76 42.92 100.35
C LYS A 425 -62.73 42.67 101.50
N ALA A 426 -63.18 41.44 101.71
CA ALA A 426 -64.05 41.09 102.83
C ALA A 426 -63.36 41.32 104.19
N GLU A 427 -62.05 41.02 104.28
CA GLU A 427 -61.21 41.26 105.46
C GLU A 427 -60.99 42.76 105.73
N GLU A 428 -60.74 43.56 104.68
CA GLU A 428 -60.62 45.02 104.78
C GLU A 428 -61.96 45.70 105.11
N GLU A 429 -63.07 45.20 104.59
CA GLU A 429 -64.42 45.70 104.89
C GLU A 429 -64.87 45.31 106.31
N ALA A 430 -64.42 44.15 106.82
CA ALA A 430 -64.55 43.79 108.24
C ALA A 430 -63.73 44.73 109.15
N ARG A 431 -62.46 45.03 108.78
CA ARG A 431 -61.63 46.02 109.51
C ARG A 431 -62.29 47.39 109.54
N ARG A 432 -62.87 47.84 108.42
CA ARG A 432 -63.54 49.15 108.35
C ARG A 432 -64.80 49.22 109.24
N ARG A 433 -65.55 48.13 109.39
CA ARG A 433 -66.69 48.07 110.32
C ARG A 433 -66.25 48.17 111.79
N ALA A 434 -65.18 47.46 112.17
CA ALA A 434 -64.62 47.56 113.52
C ALA A 434 -64.09 48.98 113.85
N GLU A 435 -63.51 49.67 112.86
CA GLU A 435 -62.99 51.03 112.99
C GLU A 435 -64.10 52.10 113.03
N GLU A 436 -65.25 51.83 112.39
CA GLU A 436 -66.45 52.69 112.40
C GLU A 436 -67.30 52.50 113.67
N GLU A 437 -67.29 51.29 114.26
CA GLU A 437 -67.93 50.95 115.53
C GLU A 437 -67.17 51.57 116.73
N ALA A 438 -65.83 51.49 116.72
CA ALA A 438 -64.97 52.15 117.73
C ALA A 438 -65.11 53.69 117.75
N ARG A 439 -65.54 54.30 116.64
CA ARG A 439 -65.68 55.76 116.50
C ARG A 439 -67.05 56.29 116.95
N ARG A 440 -68.01 55.42 117.29
CA ARG A 440 -69.39 55.80 117.65
C ARG A 440 -69.65 55.91 119.16
N ALA A 441 -68.66 55.56 120.00
CA ALA A 441 -68.82 55.37 121.44
C ALA A 441 -68.28 56.52 122.33
N ALA A 442 -68.11 57.75 121.82
CA ALA A 442 -67.34 58.80 122.52
C ALA A 442 -67.92 60.23 122.43
N ALA A 443 -69.23 60.42 122.68
CA ALA A 443 -69.83 61.76 122.87
C ALA A 443 -71.17 61.78 123.65
N LEU A 444 -71.07 62.00 124.99
CA LEU A 444 -72.02 62.66 125.91
C LEU A 444 -73.44 62.07 126.18
N ASP A 445 -73.60 61.58 127.42
CA ASP A 445 -74.59 61.90 128.49
C ASP A 445 -76.12 61.86 128.20
N ASP A 446 -77.02 61.37 129.08
CA ASP A 446 -77.01 61.22 130.55
C ASP A 446 -77.97 60.07 131.06
N VAL A 447 -77.56 59.26 132.07
CA VAL A 447 -78.30 58.86 133.32
C VAL A 447 -79.64 58.03 133.25
N PRO A 448 -80.02 57.13 134.21
CA PRO A 448 -79.31 56.39 135.30
C PRO A 448 -79.66 54.85 135.45
N ASP A 449 -79.05 54.18 136.45
CA ASP A 449 -79.48 53.02 137.30
C ASP A 449 -80.03 51.71 136.62
N ASP A 450 -79.87 50.47 137.12
CA ASP A 450 -79.41 49.90 138.41
C ASP A 450 -79.14 48.36 138.29
N VAL A 451 -78.36 47.74 139.21
CA VAL A 451 -78.25 46.27 139.58
C VAL A 451 -78.19 45.12 138.51
N ASP A 452 -77.61 43.92 138.70
CA ASP A 452 -76.75 43.30 139.73
C ASP A 452 -76.07 41.98 139.19
N LEU A 453 -74.93 41.61 139.81
CA LEU A 453 -74.43 40.26 140.21
C LEU A 453 -74.37 39.03 139.25
N GLU A 454 -73.20 38.34 139.33
CA GLU A 454 -72.97 36.86 139.49
C GLU A 454 -73.55 35.88 138.43
N ASP A 455 -72.94 34.73 138.08
CA ASP A 455 -71.73 34.02 138.51
C ASP A 455 -71.26 33.08 137.37
N ASP A 456 -70.07 32.47 137.51
CA ASP A 456 -69.61 31.11 137.08
C ASP A 456 -70.24 30.39 135.84
N GLU A 457 -69.50 29.64 135.01
CA GLU A 457 -69.03 28.30 135.37
C GLU A 457 -67.97 27.71 134.38
N PHE A 458 -67.16 26.82 134.95
CA PHE A 458 -66.10 25.95 134.42
C PHE A 458 -66.35 25.14 133.13
N GLY A 459 -65.23 24.66 132.56
CA GLY A 459 -65.14 23.41 131.77
C GLY A 459 -65.06 23.61 130.24
N ASP A 460 -64.35 22.78 129.46
CA ASP A 460 -63.87 21.41 129.74
C ASP A 460 -62.54 21.09 129.01
N PHE A 461 -61.85 20.04 129.48
CA PHE A 461 -60.55 19.53 129.00
C PHE A 461 -60.71 18.09 128.45
N GLY A 462 -60.12 17.79 127.29
CA GLY A 462 -59.96 16.42 126.76
C GLY A 462 -59.63 16.43 125.26
N ASP A 463 -58.53 15.86 124.74
CA ASP A 463 -57.97 14.51 124.90
C ASP A 463 -59.04 13.43 124.60
N GLU A 464 -58.91 12.45 123.70
CA GLU A 464 -57.80 11.79 122.98
C GLU A 464 -58.32 11.27 121.58
N LYS A 465 -57.61 10.58 120.66
CA LYS A 465 -56.29 9.91 120.63
C LYS A 465 -55.65 9.84 119.21
N GLU A 466 -54.47 9.25 119.19
CA GLU A 466 -53.55 8.80 118.13
C GLU A 466 -54.10 7.87 117.01
N SER A 467 -53.42 7.90 115.85
CA SER A 467 -52.88 6.68 115.23
C SER A 467 -51.58 7.00 114.46
N SER A 468 -50.60 6.10 114.57
CA SER A 468 -49.20 6.20 114.12
C SER A 468 -49.00 6.05 112.60
N GLY A 469 -47.86 6.43 111.98
CA GLY A 469 -46.62 7.03 112.50
C GLY A 469 -45.46 6.95 111.46
N GLY A 470 -44.23 7.30 111.86
CA GLY A 470 -42.97 7.10 111.08
C GLY A 470 -42.51 8.32 110.26
N TRP A 471 -41.69 9.25 110.78
CA TRP A 471 -40.22 9.22 110.94
C TRP A 471 -39.39 9.53 109.66
N THR A 472 -38.71 10.69 109.69
CA THR A 472 -37.35 11.02 109.18
C THR A 472 -36.93 10.52 107.78
N ASP A 473 -36.40 11.37 106.90
CA ASP A 473 -35.04 11.88 107.10
C ASP A 473 -34.66 13.20 106.39
N LEU A 474 -33.49 13.72 106.78
CA LEU A 474 -32.92 15.01 106.37
C LEU A 474 -31.54 14.78 105.73
N VAL A 475 -31.12 15.68 104.82
CA VAL A 475 -29.75 15.87 104.26
C VAL A 475 -29.36 15.09 102.98
N LYS A 476 -28.86 15.89 102.01
CA LYS A 476 -28.15 15.58 100.73
C LYS A 476 -28.99 15.22 99.50
#